data_AF-A0A7S4V8T4-F1
#
_entry.id   AF-A0A7S4V8T4-F1
#
_cell.length_a   1.000
_cell.length_b   1.000
_cell.length_c   1.000
_cell.angle_alpha   90.00
_cell.angle_beta   90.00
_cell.angle_gamma   90.00
#
_symmetry.space_group_name_H-M   'P 1'
#
loop_
_entity.id
_entity.type
_entity.pdbx_description
1 polymer ?
#
loop_
_entity_poly.entity_id
_entity_poly.type
_entity_poly.pdbx_seq_one_letter_code
_entity_poly.pdbx_strand_id
1 'polypeptide(L)'
;MNYANIEQVREGLLSGDLVLSTNACVGVDCYEDFLEKMSREEVRSIGDTVAQTCWEKLPGCEVNIMGSYRRGKSSSGDVDVLLTHPKYIKTIPRGALGELVSRLKHRGNIAHHLTHVEGMRESYPESEKARQEEEETLSSEDNSCSEPSEASNTYLPPGVPGSSSYMGVFWSPIYPKKRRRVDIKFYPYSERAFASLYFTGSGHFNRSMRLWATREKRMTLTDHGLFPINTSEGNLIRSTKRQQFHCKGVDATTEREIFDMLDLEFRAPNERDCFDAVVRKGTKKPVSYPDLDRSSFVQENGHKWVE
;
A
#
# COMPACT_ATOMS: atom_id res chain seq x y z
N MET A 1 7.94 16.17 -30.13
CA MET A 1 6.99 15.31 -30.85
C MET A 1 5.60 15.94 -30.73
N ASN A 2 4.84 16.05 -31.82
CA ASN A 2 3.51 16.70 -31.86
C ASN A 2 2.37 15.68 -31.66
N TYR A 3 2.43 14.85 -30.61
CA TYR A 3 1.32 13.97 -30.27
C TYR A 3 0.29 14.75 -29.44
N ALA A 4 -0.96 14.79 -29.90
CA ALA A 4 -2.06 15.57 -29.31
C ALA A 4 -3.12 14.70 -28.61
N ASN A 5 -3.15 13.39 -28.88
CA ASN A 5 -4.10 12.46 -28.27
C ASN A 5 -3.52 11.03 -28.16
N ILE A 6 -4.25 10.14 -27.48
CA ILE A 6 -3.79 8.77 -27.21
C ILE A 6 -3.65 7.91 -28.48
N GLU A 7 -4.47 8.15 -29.51
CA GLU A 7 -4.38 7.40 -30.77
C GLU A 7 -3.10 7.71 -31.51
N GLN A 8 -2.68 8.97 -31.57
CA GLN A 8 -1.40 9.34 -32.19
C GLN A 8 -0.20 8.77 -31.42
N VAL A 9 -0.32 8.61 -30.09
CA VAL A 9 0.68 7.90 -29.28
C VAL A 9 0.73 6.42 -29.66
N ARG A 10 -0.42 5.76 -29.84
CA ARG A 10 -0.51 4.36 -30.29
C ARG A 10 0.08 4.17 -31.68
N GLU A 11 -0.26 5.05 -32.62
CA GLU A 11 0.29 5.04 -33.98
C GLU A 11 1.81 5.23 -33.96
N GLY A 12 2.32 6.18 -33.18
CA GLY A 12 3.76 6.40 -33.03
C GLY A 12 4.50 5.19 -32.45
N LEU A 13 3.88 4.46 -31.52
CA LEU A 13 4.43 3.20 -31.00
C LEU A 13 4.46 2.11 -32.08
N LEU A 14 3.39 1.98 -32.88
CA LEU A 14 3.27 0.98 -33.93
C LEU A 14 4.21 1.25 -35.11
N SER A 15 4.42 2.52 -35.47
CA SER A 15 5.34 2.92 -36.54
C SER A 15 6.82 2.87 -36.12
N GLY A 16 7.09 2.80 -34.81
CA GLY A 16 8.44 2.86 -34.25
C GLY A 16 8.99 4.28 -34.09
N ASP A 17 8.20 5.32 -34.39
CA ASP A 17 8.58 6.73 -34.24
C ASP A 17 8.61 7.17 -32.77
N LEU A 18 7.90 6.46 -31.90
CA LEU A 18 7.87 6.67 -30.46
C LEU A 18 8.34 5.41 -29.74
N VAL A 19 9.31 5.59 -28.84
CA VAL A 19 9.78 4.53 -27.94
C VAL A 19 9.43 4.93 -26.51
N LEU A 20 8.64 4.09 -25.83
CA LEU A 20 8.26 4.27 -24.44
C LEU A 20 8.85 3.15 -23.57
N SER A 21 8.91 3.39 -22.26
CA SER A 21 9.24 2.32 -21.32
C SER A 21 8.13 1.27 -21.29
N THR A 22 8.45 0.04 -20.87
CA THR A 22 7.47 -1.06 -20.74
C THR A 22 6.22 -0.64 -19.96
N ASN A 23 6.40 0.04 -18.82
CA ASN A 23 5.28 0.50 -17.99
C ASN A 23 4.44 1.57 -18.68
N ALA A 24 5.07 2.46 -19.46
CA ALA A 24 4.36 3.47 -20.23
C ALA A 24 3.57 2.83 -21.38
N CYS A 25 4.10 1.79 -22.04
CA CYS A 25 3.36 0.99 -23.01
C CYS A 25 2.12 0.33 -22.38
N VAL A 26 2.24 -0.26 -21.18
CA VAL A 26 1.08 -0.80 -20.45
C VAL A 26 0.06 0.30 -20.13
N GLY A 27 0.53 1.50 -19.77
CA GLY A 27 -0.34 2.66 -19.56
C GLY A 27 -1.12 3.08 -20.81
N VAL A 28 -0.51 3.00 -22.00
CA VAL A 28 -1.19 3.28 -23.28
C VAL A 28 -2.17 2.17 -23.65
N ASP A 29 -1.81 0.91 -23.42
CA ASP A 29 -2.67 -0.26 -23.65
C ASP A 29 -3.90 -0.30 -22.73
N CYS A 30 -3.73 0.09 -21.46
CA CYS A 30 -4.79 0.11 -20.45
C CYS A 30 -5.43 1.50 -20.25
N TYR A 31 -5.21 2.44 -21.18
CA TYR A 31 -5.52 3.86 -20.97
C TYR A 31 -6.97 4.11 -20.56
N GLU A 32 -7.92 3.58 -21.33
CA GLU A 32 -9.36 3.74 -21.09
C GLU A 32 -9.77 3.10 -19.75
N ASP A 33 -9.22 1.92 -19.45
CA ASP A 33 -9.55 1.18 -18.23
C ASP A 33 -9.06 1.91 -16.96
N PHE A 34 -7.93 2.64 -17.05
CA PHE A 34 -7.35 3.39 -15.91
C PHE A 34 -8.01 4.75 -15.67
N LEU A 35 -8.73 5.29 -16.66
CA LEU A 35 -9.54 6.50 -16.48
C LEU A 35 -10.83 6.21 -15.69
N GLU A 36 -11.34 4.99 -15.80
CA GLU A 36 -12.55 4.56 -15.10
C GLU A 36 -12.31 4.28 -13.61
N LYS A 37 -13.29 4.63 -12.78
CA LYS A 37 -13.30 4.25 -11.37
C LYS A 37 -13.98 2.89 -11.18
N MET A 38 -13.48 2.12 -10.21
CA MET A 38 -14.05 0.85 -9.77
C MET A 38 -15.13 1.07 -8.70
N SER A 39 -16.16 0.22 -8.71
CA SER A 39 -17.10 0.12 -7.59
C SER A 39 -16.44 -0.52 -6.37
N ARG A 40 -16.99 -0.29 -5.16
CA ARG A 40 -16.50 -0.97 -3.94
C ARG A 40 -16.59 -2.50 -4.05
N GLU A 41 -17.59 -3.01 -4.73
CA GLU A 41 -17.78 -4.45 -4.95
C GLU A 41 -16.66 -5.01 -5.83
N GLU A 42 -16.30 -4.30 -6.90
CA GLU A 42 -15.17 -4.68 -7.77
C GLU A 42 -13.85 -4.73 -6.99
N VAL A 43 -13.56 -3.67 -6.24
CA VAL A 43 -12.36 -3.60 -5.38
C VAL A 43 -12.33 -4.76 -4.39
N ARG A 44 -13.47 -5.06 -3.76
CA ARG A 44 -13.59 -6.18 -2.82
C ARG A 44 -13.30 -7.52 -3.50
N SER A 45 -13.89 -7.76 -4.67
CA SER A 45 -13.68 -9.02 -5.42
C SER A 45 -12.21 -9.28 -5.76
N ILE A 46 -11.46 -8.22 -6.13
CA ILE A 46 -10.02 -8.31 -6.38
C ILE A 46 -9.27 -8.61 -5.07
N GLY A 47 -9.59 -7.88 -3.99
CA GLY A 47 -8.99 -8.11 -2.68
C GLY A 47 -9.23 -9.52 -2.13
N ASP A 48 -10.45 -10.04 -2.27
CA ASP A 48 -10.83 -11.39 -1.85
C ASP A 48 -10.08 -12.46 -2.67
N THR A 49 -9.87 -12.24 -3.97
CA THR A 49 -9.06 -13.14 -4.82
C THR A 49 -7.60 -13.17 -4.37
N VAL A 50 -7.03 -12.00 -4.03
CA VAL A 50 -5.67 -11.91 -3.46
C VAL A 50 -5.60 -12.61 -2.11
N ALA A 51 -6.59 -12.41 -1.24
CA ALA A 51 -6.66 -13.02 0.08
C ALA A 51 -6.73 -14.55 0.00
N GLN A 52 -7.62 -15.09 -0.83
CA GLN A 52 -7.75 -16.53 -1.05
C GLN A 52 -6.44 -17.15 -1.51
N THR A 53 -5.79 -16.56 -2.53
CA THR A 53 -4.51 -17.06 -3.04
C THR A 53 -3.37 -16.93 -2.01
N CYS A 54 -3.42 -15.91 -1.15
CA CYS A 54 -2.45 -15.72 -0.08
C CYS A 54 -2.57 -16.81 0.99
N TRP A 55 -3.79 -17.12 1.44
CA TRP A 55 -4.03 -18.07 2.53
C TRP A 55 -3.69 -19.51 2.19
N GLU A 56 -3.69 -19.89 0.91
CA GLU A 56 -3.23 -21.21 0.48
C GLU A 56 -1.77 -21.50 0.82
N LYS A 57 -0.92 -20.47 0.89
CA LYS A 57 0.52 -20.60 1.20
C LYS A 57 0.92 -19.99 2.53
N LEU A 58 0.19 -18.98 2.98
CA LEU A 58 0.43 -18.26 4.22
C LEU A 58 -0.85 -18.27 5.06
N PRO A 59 -1.27 -19.44 5.58
CA PRO A 59 -2.43 -19.52 6.45
C PRO A 59 -2.21 -18.66 7.69
N GLY A 60 -3.20 -17.81 8.02
CA GLY A 60 -3.08 -16.82 9.09
C GLY A 60 -2.46 -15.48 8.67
N CYS A 61 -2.16 -15.28 7.38
CA CYS A 61 -1.84 -13.94 6.88
C CYS A 61 -3.04 -13.01 7.03
N GLU A 62 -2.85 -11.84 7.59
CA GLU A 62 -3.83 -10.76 7.57
C GLU A 62 -3.76 -10.08 6.20
N VAL A 63 -4.90 -10.01 5.51
CA VAL A 63 -5.04 -9.38 4.19
C VAL A 63 -6.08 -8.28 4.28
N ASN A 64 -5.66 -7.05 4.04
CA ASN A 64 -6.49 -5.87 4.26
C ASN A 64 -6.51 -4.98 3.01
N ILE A 65 -7.71 -4.63 2.54
CA ILE A 65 -7.88 -3.65 1.46
C ILE A 65 -7.76 -2.24 2.04
N MET A 66 -6.83 -1.45 1.51
CA MET A 66 -6.40 -0.15 2.03
C MET A 66 -6.90 1.02 1.16
N GLY A 67 -6.14 2.12 1.14
CA GLY A 67 -6.40 3.26 0.26
C GLY A 67 -7.79 3.84 0.38
N SER A 68 -8.31 4.28 -0.78
CA SER A 68 -9.63 4.89 -0.89
C SER A 68 -10.77 3.97 -0.40
N TYR A 69 -10.60 2.66 -0.54
CA TYR A 69 -11.56 1.67 -0.06
C TYR A 69 -11.70 1.71 1.46
N ARG A 70 -10.59 1.68 2.20
CA ARG A 70 -10.58 1.76 3.67
C ARG A 70 -11.07 3.11 4.19
N ARG A 71 -10.88 4.19 3.42
CA ARG A 71 -11.46 5.52 3.73
C ARG A 71 -12.96 5.64 3.43
N GLY A 72 -13.59 4.58 2.94
CA GLY A 72 -15.04 4.56 2.74
C GLY A 72 -15.52 5.23 1.45
N LYS A 73 -14.64 5.49 0.47
CA LYS A 73 -15.06 6.03 -0.82
C LYS A 73 -15.97 5.06 -1.56
N SER A 74 -16.99 5.58 -2.24
CA SER A 74 -17.92 4.79 -3.06
C SER A 74 -17.28 4.22 -4.32
N SER A 75 -16.15 4.81 -4.76
CA SER A 75 -15.37 4.33 -5.89
C SER A 75 -13.86 4.52 -5.68
N SER A 76 -13.07 3.71 -6.37
CA SER A 76 -11.60 3.66 -6.24
C SER A 76 -10.92 3.73 -7.61
N GLY A 77 -9.69 4.26 -7.67
CA GLY A 77 -8.87 4.24 -8.90
C GLY A 77 -8.02 2.98 -9.04
N ASP A 78 -7.63 2.41 -7.90
CA ASP A 78 -6.76 1.26 -7.75
C ASP A 78 -7.22 0.41 -6.55
N VAL A 79 -6.68 -0.80 -6.45
CA VAL A 79 -6.86 -1.71 -5.32
C VAL A 79 -5.54 -1.79 -4.55
N ASP A 80 -5.54 -1.25 -3.33
CA ASP A 80 -4.41 -1.33 -2.40
C ASP A 80 -4.60 -2.51 -1.46
N VAL A 81 -3.69 -3.48 -1.42
CA VAL A 81 -3.76 -4.66 -0.55
C VAL A 81 -2.53 -4.72 0.35
N LEU A 82 -2.74 -4.63 1.66
CA LEU A 82 -1.71 -4.83 2.68
C LEU A 82 -1.75 -6.27 3.19
N LEU A 83 -0.60 -6.91 3.18
CA LEU A 83 -0.34 -8.22 3.76
C LEU A 83 0.54 -8.04 5.01
N THR A 84 0.14 -8.67 6.11
CA THR A 84 0.91 -8.79 7.35
C THR A 84 0.68 -10.18 7.93
N HIS A 85 1.61 -10.71 8.72
CA HIS A 85 1.43 -12.04 9.30
C HIS A 85 2.08 -12.12 10.70
N PRO A 86 1.36 -12.51 11.76
CA PRO A 86 1.88 -12.53 13.13
C PRO A 86 3.16 -13.34 13.34
N LYS A 87 3.33 -14.46 12.61
CA LYS A 87 4.59 -15.24 12.59
C LYS A 87 5.83 -14.44 12.15
N TYR A 88 5.66 -13.43 11.30
CA TYR A 88 6.76 -12.71 10.64
C TYR A 88 6.88 -11.31 11.24
N ILE A 89 7.36 -11.25 12.49
CA ILE A 89 7.33 -10.03 13.31
C ILE A 89 8.22 -8.93 12.73
N LYS A 90 9.52 -9.20 12.52
CA LYS A 90 10.52 -8.18 12.17
C LYS A 90 10.92 -8.16 10.69
N THR A 91 10.58 -9.20 9.96
CA THR A 91 10.95 -9.41 8.56
C THR A 91 9.84 -10.18 7.87
N ILE A 92 9.85 -10.24 6.54
CA ILE A 92 8.94 -11.10 5.76
C ILE A 92 9.70 -12.28 5.15
N PRO A 93 9.02 -13.39 4.79
CA PRO A 93 9.68 -14.48 4.09
C PRO A 93 10.16 -14.01 2.72
N ARG A 94 11.44 -14.30 2.42
CA ARG A 94 12.06 -13.92 1.16
C ARG A 94 11.32 -14.54 -0.02
N GLY A 95 10.99 -13.73 -1.02
CA GLY A 95 10.30 -14.19 -2.22
C GLY A 95 8.79 -14.44 -2.08
N ALA A 96 8.20 -14.37 -0.88
CA ALA A 96 6.80 -14.74 -0.66
C ALA A 96 5.81 -13.90 -1.49
N LEU A 97 6.05 -12.59 -1.60
CA LEU A 97 5.20 -11.74 -2.44
C LEU A 97 5.33 -12.10 -3.93
N GLY A 98 6.52 -12.42 -4.40
CA GLY A 98 6.74 -12.85 -5.78
C GLY A 98 6.06 -14.17 -6.10
N GLU A 99 6.13 -15.15 -5.18
CA GLU A 99 5.43 -16.43 -5.36
C GLU A 99 3.90 -16.24 -5.43
N LEU A 100 3.33 -15.44 -4.52
CA LEU A 100 1.91 -15.08 -4.53
C LEU A 100 1.51 -14.46 -5.88
N VAL A 101 2.27 -13.49 -6.36
CA VAL A 101 1.97 -12.81 -7.62
C VAL A 101 2.12 -13.75 -8.82
N SER A 102 3.09 -14.66 -8.82
CA SER A 102 3.21 -15.68 -9.87
C SER A 102 2.03 -16.65 -9.85
N ARG A 103 1.47 -17.01 -8.68
CA ARG A 103 0.24 -17.82 -8.58
C ARG A 103 -0.96 -17.07 -9.16
N LEU A 104 -1.13 -15.80 -8.80
CA LEU A 104 -2.17 -14.94 -9.38
C LEU A 104 -2.02 -14.81 -10.91
N LYS A 105 -0.79 -14.71 -11.41
CA LYS A 105 -0.53 -14.69 -12.86
C LYS A 105 -0.90 -16.02 -13.53
N HIS A 106 -0.51 -17.15 -12.94
CA HIS A 106 -0.81 -18.48 -13.47
C HIS A 106 -2.32 -18.77 -13.51
N ARG A 107 -3.08 -18.26 -12.54
CA ARG A 107 -4.55 -18.32 -12.49
C ARG A 107 -5.24 -17.37 -13.47
N GLY A 108 -4.48 -16.60 -14.26
CA GLY A 108 -5.02 -15.65 -15.23
C GLY A 108 -5.53 -14.35 -14.61
N ASN A 109 -5.23 -14.06 -13.34
CA ASN A 109 -5.70 -12.85 -12.67
C ASN A 109 -4.84 -11.61 -12.99
N ILE A 110 -3.54 -11.79 -13.23
CA ILE A 110 -2.63 -10.67 -13.57
C ILE A 110 -2.56 -10.47 -15.08
N ALA A 111 -2.93 -9.29 -15.55
CA ALA A 111 -2.76 -8.84 -16.93
C ALA A 111 -1.30 -8.47 -17.20
N HIS A 112 -0.77 -7.50 -16.45
CA HIS A 112 0.58 -6.96 -16.63
C HIS A 112 1.31 -6.78 -15.29
N HIS A 113 2.62 -6.96 -15.30
CA HIS A 113 3.49 -6.57 -14.19
C HIS A 113 4.04 -5.17 -14.45
N LEU A 114 3.99 -4.28 -13.46
CA LEU A 114 4.62 -2.96 -13.52
C LEU A 114 5.92 -2.89 -12.70
N THR A 115 6.11 -3.87 -11.82
CA THR A 115 7.32 -4.07 -11.04
C THR A 115 7.70 -5.54 -11.03
N HIS A 116 9.00 -5.81 -10.99
CA HIS A 116 9.53 -7.12 -10.69
C HIS A 116 9.92 -7.19 -9.21
N VAL A 117 9.49 -8.24 -8.52
CA VAL A 117 9.88 -8.51 -7.13
C VAL A 117 10.53 -9.88 -7.02
N GLU A 118 11.40 -10.05 -6.03
CA GLU A 118 12.02 -11.34 -5.75
C GLU A 118 10.97 -12.44 -5.52
N GLY A 119 11.25 -13.65 -6.00
CA GLY A 119 10.37 -14.81 -5.91
C GLY A 119 9.39 -14.96 -7.08
N MET A 120 9.28 -13.94 -7.94
CA MET A 120 8.54 -14.08 -9.20
C MET A 120 9.20 -15.12 -10.11
N ARG A 121 8.38 -15.97 -10.72
CA ARG A 121 8.74 -16.92 -11.76
C ARG A 121 7.98 -16.58 -13.03
N GLU A 122 8.68 -16.57 -14.16
CA GLU A 122 8.09 -16.32 -15.49
C GLU A 122 7.20 -17.47 -15.97
N SER A 123 7.49 -18.70 -15.52
CA SER A 123 6.69 -19.89 -15.77
C SER A 123 6.45 -20.66 -14.46
N TYR A 124 5.19 -21.07 -14.26
CA TYR A 124 4.84 -22.05 -13.23
C TYR A 124 5.01 -23.43 -13.86
N PRO A 125 5.99 -24.25 -13.45
CA PRO A 125 6.18 -25.54 -14.08
C PRO A 125 4.95 -26.43 -13.82
N GLU A 126 4.43 -27.06 -14.89
CA GLU A 126 3.32 -28.02 -14.86
C GLU A 126 3.56 -29.20 -13.89
N SER A 127 4.81 -29.40 -13.46
CA SER A 127 5.24 -30.50 -12.59
C SER A 127 4.86 -30.39 -11.11
N GLU A 128 4.29 -29.27 -10.64
CA GLU A 128 3.73 -29.23 -9.27
C GLU A 128 2.38 -29.96 -9.15
N LYS A 129 1.62 -30.17 -10.25
CA LYS A 129 0.43 -31.04 -10.24
C LYS A 129 0.80 -32.50 -9.93
N ALA A 130 1.91 -32.97 -10.47
CA ALA A 130 2.40 -34.32 -10.22
C ALA A 130 2.84 -34.54 -8.76
N ARG A 131 3.33 -33.50 -8.08
CA ARG A 131 3.76 -33.60 -6.67
C ARG A 131 2.58 -33.65 -5.69
N GLN A 132 1.45 -33.01 -6.03
CA GLN A 132 0.24 -33.09 -5.21
C GLN A 132 -0.42 -34.47 -5.28
N GLU A 133 -0.32 -35.15 -6.43
CA GLU A 133 -0.82 -36.53 -6.60
C GLU A 133 0.10 -37.58 -5.91
N GLU A 134 1.40 -37.31 -5.79
CA GLU A 134 2.34 -38.14 -5.02
C GLU A 134 2.18 -37.96 -3.49
N GLU A 135 1.90 -36.74 -2.99
CA GLU A 135 1.68 -36.51 -1.54
C GLU A 135 0.35 -37.09 -1.02
N GLU A 136 -0.71 -37.13 -1.84
CA GLU A 136 -1.97 -37.80 -1.46
C GLU A 136 -1.85 -39.33 -1.42
N THR A 137 -1.02 -39.93 -2.28
CA THR A 137 -0.82 -41.39 -2.33
C THR A 137 0.09 -41.92 -1.21
N LEU A 138 0.90 -41.06 -0.58
CA LEU A 138 1.79 -41.41 0.53
C LEU A 138 1.18 -41.22 1.94
N SER A 139 -0.07 -40.76 2.04
CA SER A 139 -0.74 -40.48 3.32
C SER A 139 -1.40 -41.69 4.03
N SER A 140 -1.07 -42.92 3.62
CA SER A 140 -1.74 -44.13 4.12
C SER A 140 -0.92 -45.03 5.06
N GLU A 141 0.27 -44.63 5.52
CA GLU A 141 1.04 -45.46 6.47
C GLU A 141 1.53 -44.70 7.70
N ASP A 142 0.92 -45.07 8.82
CA ASP A 142 1.31 -45.06 10.23
C ASP A 142 1.80 -43.80 10.97
N ASN A 143 1.13 -43.65 12.11
CA ASN A 143 1.18 -42.63 13.13
C ASN A 143 2.27 -42.94 14.17
N SER A 144 3.24 -42.03 14.41
CA SER A 144 3.84 -41.87 15.75
C SER A 144 4.53 -40.52 15.94
N CYS A 145 4.33 -39.96 17.13
CA CYS A 145 4.81 -38.67 17.62
C CYS A 145 6.33 -38.51 17.60
N SER A 146 6.79 -37.27 17.40
CA SER A 146 7.88 -36.63 18.16
C SER A 146 7.83 -35.12 17.93
N GLU A 147 7.56 -34.34 18.97
CA GLU A 147 7.77 -32.88 18.93
C GLU A 147 9.27 -32.55 18.87
N PRO A 148 9.71 -31.54 18.09
CA PRO A 148 11.04 -30.99 18.22
C PRO A 148 11.05 -29.81 19.20
N SER A 149 11.89 -29.99 20.22
CA SER A 149 12.28 -29.08 21.28
C SER A 149 12.61 -27.65 20.85
N GLU A 150 12.19 -26.71 21.70
CA GLU A 150 12.70 -25.35 21.79
C GLU A 150 14.23 -25.32 21.96
N ALA A 151 14.94 -24.77 20.97
CA ALA A 151 16.28 -24.26 21.17
C ALA A 151 16.61 -23.15 20.16
N SER A 152 16.61 -21.92 20.68
CA SER A 152 17.41 -20.76 20.29
C SER A 152 18.42 -20.98 19.16
N ASN A 153 18.18 -20.34 18.01
CA ASN A 153 19.27 -19.94 17.12
C ASN A 153 19.16 -18.46 16.74
N THR A 154 19.73 -17.62 17.60
CA THR A 154 20.00 -16.22 17.38
C THR A 154 21.18 -16.05 16.43
N TYR A 155 20.97 -16.15 15.12
CA TYR A 155 21.86 -15.59 14.10
C TYR A 155 21.01 -15.21 12.87
N LEU A 156 20.68 -13.93 12.74
CA LEU A 156 20.02 -13.40 11.53
C LEU A 156 21.10 -13.10 10.48
N PRO A 157 21.13 -13.79 9.32
CA PRO A 157 22.10 -13.53 8.26
C PRO A 157 21.82 -12.18 7.55
N PRO A 158 22.81 -11.57 6.87
CA PRO A 158 22.64 -10.32 6.15
C PRO A 158 21.82 -10.53 4.88
N GLY A 159 20.72 -9.78 4.74
CA GLY A 159 19.89 -9.77 3.53
C GLY A 159 18.40 -10.13 3.72
N VAL A 160 17.85 -9.99 4.92
CA VAL A 160 16.42 -10.26 5.14
C VAL A 160 15.58 -9.08 4.62
N PRO A 161 14.64 -9.28 3.67
CA PRO A 161 13.81 -8.18 3.18
C PRO A 161 12.94 -7.65 4.33
N GLY A 162 13.01 -6.32 4.54
CA GLY A 162 12.13 -5.61 5.47
C GLY A 162 10.70 -5.71 4.98
N SER A 163 10.39 -5.12 3.83
CA SER A 163 9.08 -5.21 3.17
C SER A 163 9.24 -5.53 1.68
N SER A 164 8.15 -5.90 1.01
CA SER A 164 8.10 -6.07 -0.44
C SER A 164 6.85 -5.40 -1.00
N SER A 165 6.97 -4.81 -2.19
CA SER A 165 5.89 -4.06 -2.85
C SER A 165 5.80 -4.46 -4.31
N TYR A 166 4.62 -4.90 -4.73
CA TYR A 166 4.30 -5.25 -6.09
C TYR A 166 3.23 -4.30 -6.63
N MET A 167 3.46 -3.79 -7.83
CA MET A 167 2.50 -3.02 -8.60
C MET A 167 2.21 -3.76 -9.92
N GLY A 168 0.94 -3.89 -10.24
CA GLY A 168 0.50 -4.61 -11.43
C GLY A 168 -0.83 -4.13 -11.98
N VAL A 169 -1.32 -4.91 -12.94
CA VAL A 169 -2.62 -4.76 -13.58
C VAL A 169 -3.36 -6.09 -13.45
N PHE A 170 -4.56 -6.05 -12.91
CA PHE A 170 -5.39 -7.19 -12.56
C PHE A 170 -6.62 -7.25 -13.47
N TRP A 171 -7.02 -8.44 -13.90
CA TRP A 171 -8.29 -8.64 -14.60
C TRP A 171 -9.43 -8.66 -13.59
N SER A 172 -10.41 -7.77 -13.77
CA SER A 172 -11.57 -7.69 -12.90
C SER A 172 -12.31 -9.04 -12.84
N PRO A 173 -12.52 -9.62 -11.64
CA PRO A 173 -13.25 -10.88 -11.51
C PRO A 173 -14.72 -10.77 -11.91
N ILE A 174 -15.32 -9.58 -11.78
CA ILE A 174 -16.75 -9.36 -11.99
C ILE A 174 -17.09 -8.56 -13.26
N TYR A 175 -16.12 -7.87 -13.85
CA TYR A 175 -16.29 -7.18 -15.13
C TYR A 175 -15.33 -7.75 -16.19
N PRO A 176 -15.81 -8.68 -17.05
CA PRO A 176 -14.98 -9.29 -18.09
C PRO A 176 -14.25 -8.24 -18.94
N LYS A 177 -12.97 -8.51 -19.24
CA LYS A 177 -12.08 -7.65 -20.04
C LYS A 177 -11.72 -6.30 -19.40
N LYS A 178 -12.15 -5.99 -18.18
CA LYS A 178 -11.70 -4.78 -17.47
C LYS A 178 -10.38 -5.03 -16.74
N ARG A 179 -9.43 -4.12 -16.94
CA ARG A 179 -8.08 -4.16 -16.33
C ARG A 179 -7.95 -3.09 -15.26
N ARG A 180 -7.56 -3.46 -14.06
CA ARG A 180 -7.53 -2.58 -12.89
C ARG A 180 -6.13 -2.53 -12.27
N ARG A 181 -5.71 -1.35 -11.81
CA ARG A 181 -4.45 -1.22 -11.06
C ARG A 181 -4.59 -1.90 -9.72
N VAL A 182 -3.57 -2.68 -9.35
CA VAL A 182 -3.44 -3.30 -8.04
C VAL A 182 -2.05 -3.04 -7.49
N ASP A 183 -1.99 -2.70 -6.21
CA ASP A 183 -0.77 -2.56 -5.43
C ASP A 183 -0.84 -3.51 -4.23
N ILE A 184 0.04 -4.51 -4.19
CA ILE A 184 0.10 -5.50 -3.11
C ILE A 184 1.39 -5.28 -2.35
N LYS A 185 1.31 -5.07 -1.04
CA LYS A 185 2.49 -4.85 -0.20
C LYS A 185 2.52 -5.78 1.00
N PHE A 186 3.67 -6.36 1.27
CA PHE A 186 3.89 -7.23 2.42
C PHE A 186 4.88 -6.58 3.39
N TYR A 187 4.43 -6.30 4.61
CA TYR A 187 5.24 -5.71 5.67
C TYR A 187 5.43 -6.69 6.84
N PRO A 188 6.51 -6.54 7.63
CA PRO A 188 6.65 -7.21 8.91
C PRO A 188 5.51 -6.83 9.83
N TYR A 189 5.13 -7.75 10.72
CA TYR A 189 4.03 -7.52 11.64
C TYR A 189 4.28 -6.35 12.60
N SER A 190 5.53 -6.08 12.98
CA SER A 190 5.88 -4.93 13.84
C SER A 190 5.63 -3.58 13.17
N GLU A 191 5.65 -3.53 11.84
CA GLU A 191 5.46 -2.29 11.06
C GLU A 191 4.00 -2.06 10.66
N ARG A 192 3.09 -3.00 10.98
CA ARG A 192 1.71 -3.03 10.46
C ARG A 192 0.92 -1.74 10.70
N ALA A 193 1.13 -1.08 11.84
CA ALA A 193 0.41 0.16 12.17
C ALA A 193 0.86 1.31 11.26
N PHE A 194 2.17 1.45 11.05
CA PHE A 194 2.76 2.47 10.18
C PHE A 194 2.42 2.22 8.72
N ALA A 195 2.51 0.96 8.28
CA ALA A 195 2.13 0.52 6.95
C ALA A 195 0.63 0.78 6.70
N SER A 196 -0.24 0.44 7.65
CA SER A 196 -1.68 0.70 7.56
C SER A 196 -1.98 2.20 7.46
N LEU A 197 -1.37 3.04 8.30
CA LEU A 197 -1.54 4.49 8.26
C LEU A 197 -1.14 5.05 6.90
N TYR A 198 0.06 4.70 6.43
CA TYR A 198 0.59 5.13 5.14
C TYR A 198 -0.31 4.67 3.98
N PHE A 199 -0.67 3.39 3.95
CA PHE A 199 -1.36 2.83 2.78
C PHE A 199 -2.85 3.17 2.78
N THR A 200 -3.41 3.55 3.92
CA THR A 200 -4.75 4.14 4.00
C THR A 200 -4.78 5.54 3.41
N GLY A 201 -3.75 6.36 3.63
CA GLY A 201 -3.70 7.73 3.17
C GLY A 201 -4.78 8.64 3.80
N SER A 202 -5.21 9.72 3.14
CA SER A 202 -4.88 10.15 1.76
C SER A 202 -3.44 10.64 1.57
N GLY A 203 -3.03 10.89 0.32
CA GLY A 203 -1.71 11.46 0.01
C GLY A 203 -1.48 12.86 0.59
N HIS A 204 -2.53 13.67 0.74
CA HIS A 204 -2.46 14.94 1.49
C HIS A 204 -2.26 14.68 2.98
N PHE A 205 -3.10 13.84 3.58
CA PHE A 205 -3.00 13.47 4.99
C PHE A 205 -1.61 12.93 5.37
N ASN A 206 -1.06 12.00 4.58
CA ASN A 206 0.28 11.46 4.80
C ASN A 206 1.37 12.53 4.74
N ARG A 207 1.26 13.50 3.81
CA ARG A 207 2.21 14.62 3.72
C ARG A 207 2.11 15.53 4.94
N SER A 208 0.90 15.85 5.39
CA SER A 208 0.67 16.66 6.59
C SER A 208 1.21 15.97 7.85
N MET A 209 0.93 14.67 8.03
CA MET A 209 1.45 13.88 9.15
C MET A 209 2.98 13.87 9.20
N ARG A 210 3.64 13.69 8.04
CA ARG A 210 5.11 13.72 7.92
C ARG A 210 5.69 15.09 8.21
N LEU A 211 5.04 16.14 7.72
CA LEU A 211 5.44 17.53 7.98
C LEU A 211 5.34 17.87 9.46
N TRP A 212 4.23 17.47 10.11
CA TRP A 212 4.02 17.61 11.55
C TRP A 212 5.11 16.90 12.34
N ALA A 213 5.35 15.61 12.08
CA ALA A 213 6.41 14.84 12.74
C ALA A 213 7.79 15.53 12.60
N THR A 214 8.09 16.07 11.41
CA THR A 214 9.36 16.75 11.15
C THR A 214 9.47 18.06 11.94
N ARG A 215 8.45 18.92 11.89
CA ARG A 215 8.49 20.27 12.44
C ARG A 215 8.27 20.32 13.94
N GLU A 216 7.29 19.57 14.44
CA GLU A 216 6.86 19.64 15.84
C GLU A 216 7.57 18.61 16.72
N LYS A 217 7.96 17.47 16.15
CA LYS A 217 8.56 16.35 16.89
C LYS A 217 10.04 16.11 16.60
N ARG A 218 10.61 16.77 15.58
CA ARG A 218 11.97 16.49 15.07
C ARG A 218 12.18 15.00 14.72
N MET A 219 11.13 14.37 14.19
CA MET A 219 11.11 12.96 13.80
C MET A 219 10.75 12.81 12.32
N THR A 220 11.22 11.73 11.70
CA THR A 220 10.82 11.30 10.35
C THR A 220 9.81 10.17 10.46
N LEU A 221 8.58 10.42 10.04
CA LEU A 221 7.53 9.40 9.90
C LEU A 221 7.63 8.73 8.53
N THR A 222 7.75 7.41 8.51
CA THR A 222 7.69 6.58 7.30
C THR A 222 6.58 5.52 7.45
N ASP A 223 6.40 4.72 6.41
CA ASP A 223 5.60 3.51 6.41
C ASP A 223 6.23 2.35 7.20
N HIS A 224 7.51 2.46 7.58
CA HIS A 224 8.23 1.48 8.39
C HIS A 224 8.34 1.85 9.87
N GLY A 225 8.09 3.12 10.23
CA GLY A 225 8.24 3.57 11.61
C GLY A 225 8.39 5.07 11.77
N LEU A 226 8.66 5.47 13.01
CA LEU A 226 8.95 6.85 13.40
C LEU A 226 10.37 6.92 13.97
N PHE A 227 11.23 7.74 13.34
CA PHE A 227 12.67 7.78 13.63
C PHE A 227 13.11 9.19 14.03
N PRO A 228 14.05 9.36 14.97
CA PRO A 228 14.62 10.67 15.28
C PRO A 228 15.39 11.21 14.07
N ILE A 229 15.38 12.54 13.88
CA ILE A 229 16.24 13.20 12.89
C ILE A 229 17.60 13.47 13.54
N ASN A 230 18.69 13.00 12.91
CA ASN A 230 20.04 13.34 13.34
C ASN A 230 20.40 14.76 12.84
N THR A 231 20.78 15.64 13.76
CA THR A 231 21.30 16.97 13.44
C THR A 231 22.81 17.00 13.66
N SER A 232 23.58 16.99 12.58
CA SER A 232 24.95 17.52 12.59
C SER A 232 24.97 18.77 11.71
N GLU A 233 25.33 19.91 12.32
CA GLU A 233 25.58 21.21 11.66
C GLU A 233 24.44 21.76 10.79
N GLY A 234 23.29 22.07 11.39
CA GLY A 234 22.26 22.94 10.80
C GLY A 234 21.47 22.36 9.61
N ASN A 235 21.92 21.23 9.05
CA ASN A 235 21.24 20.55 7.97
C ASN A 235 20.44 19.34 8.49
N LEU A 236 19.18 19.24 8.04
CA LEU A 236 18.33 18.07 8.27
C LEU A 236 18.92 16.86 7.52
N ILE A 237 19.80 16.10 8.16
CA ILE A 237 20.31 14.87 7.56
C ILE A 237 19.24 13.79 7.76
N ARG A 238 18.55 13.43 6.67
CA ARG A 238 17.72 12.23 6.66
C ARG A 238 18.63 11.04 6.98
N SER A 239 18.32 10.33 8.06
CA SER A 239 18.91 9.02 8.33
C SER A 239 18.90 8.19 7.05
N THR A 240 20.07 7.75 6.58
CA THR A 240 20.14 6.83 5.43
C THR A 240 19.36 5.55 5.76
N LYS A 241 18.87 4.81 4.74
CA LYS A 241 18.19 3.51 4.98
C LYS A 241 18.97 2.63 5.95
N ARG A 242 20.30 2.60 5.84
CA ARG A 242 21.21 1.87 6.75
C ARG A 242 21.19 2.37 8.20
N GLN A 243 21.09 3.68 8.42
CA GLN A 243 20.98 4.27 9.77
C GLN A 243 19.59 4.08 10.37
N GLN A 244 18.51 4.02 9.56
CA GLN A 244 17.14 3.73 10.04
C GLN A 244 17.03 2.33 10.66
N PHE A 245 17.84 1.37 10.20
CA PHE A 245 17.93 0.04 10.80
C PHE A 245 18.72 0.00 12.12
N HIS A 246 19.52 1.03 12.45
CA HIS A 246 20.36 1.09 13.64
C HIS A 246 19.82 2.00 14.75
N CYS A 247 18.97 2.98 14.41
CA CYS A 247 18.21 3.70 15.43
C CYS A 247 16.96 2.90 15.80
N LYS A 248 16.78 2.66 17.09
CA LYS A 248 15.58 2.01 17.63
C LYS A 248 14.38 2.93 17.34
N GLY A 249 13.64 2.65 16.26
CA GLY A 249 12.39 3.33 15.97
C GLY A 249 11.42 3.16 17.13
N VAL A 250 10.43 4.05 17.24
CA VAL A 250 9.36 3.86 18.22
C VAL A 250 8.36 2.85 17.64
N ASP A 251 8.17 1.74 18.34
CA ASP A 251 7.21 0.70 17.94
C ASP A 251 5.78 1.17 18.22
N ALA A 252 4.88 0.93 17.26
CA ALA A 252 3.45 1.15 17.40
C ALA A 252 2.70 -0.09 16.91
N THR A 253 1.75 -0.56 17.71
CA THR A 253 0.89 -1.71 17.41
C THR A 253 -0.44 -1.30 16.79
N THR A 254 -0.85 -0.06 17.01
CA THR A 254 -2.10 0.52 16.47
C THR A 254 -1.86 1.88 15.84
N GLU A 255 -2.72 2.27 14.89
CA GLU A 255 -2.65 3.64 14.32
C GLU A 255 -2.82 4.70 15.42
N ARG A 256 -3.65 4.44 16.44
CA ARG A 256 -3.90 5.37 17.56
C ARG A 256 -2.63 5.72 18.32
N GLU A 257 -1.79 4.74 18.60
CA GLU A 257 -0.50 4.96 19.26
C GLU A 257 0.39 5.92 18.45
N ILE A 258 0.34 5.85 17.11
CA ILE A 258 1.08 6.79 16.25
C ILE A 258 0.57 8.22 16.44
N PHE A 259 -0.75 8.42 16.48
CA PHE A 259 -1.34 9.74 16.76
C PHE A 259 -0.95 10.23 18.16
N ASP A 260 -0.95 9.33 19.15
CA ASP A 260 -0.58 9.65 20.52
C ASP A 260 0.89 10.09 20.63
N MET A 261 1.82 9.37 19.99
CA MET A 261 3.24 9.74 19.93
C MET A 261 3.47 11.12 19.28
N LEU A 262 2.62 11.48 18.31
CA LEU A 262 2.68 12.74 17.60
C LEU A 262 1.90 13.89 18.29
N ASP A 263 1.27 13.65 19.45
CA ASP A 263 0.34 14.58 20.12
C ASP A 263 -0.81 15.07 19.23
N LEU A 264 -1.35 14.18 18.40
CA LEU A 264 -2.43 14.47 17.47
C LEU A 264 -3.76 13.85 17.91
N GLU A 265 -4.87 14.51 17.60
CA GLU A 265 -6.20 13.93 17.72
C GLU A 265 -6.34 12.77 16.72
N PHE A 266 -6.77 11.61 17.21
CA PHE A 266 -6.96 10.45 16.36
C PHE A 266 -8.04 10.72 15.32
N ARG A 267 -7.73 10.42 14.05
CA ARG A 267 -8.68 10.44 12.94
C ARG A 267 -8.93 9.03 12.41
N ALA A 268 -10.21 8.65 12.37
CA ALA A 268 -10.66 7.44 11.72
C ALA A 268 -10.36 7.49 10.21
N PRO A 269 -10.23 6.35 9.51
CA PRO A 269 -9.87 6.32 8.09
C PRO A 269 -10.72 7.22 7.19
N ASN A 270 -12.05 7.28 7.42
CA ASN A 270 -13.00 8.10 6.67
C ASN A 270 -12.86 9.62 6.92
N GLU A 271 -12.09 10.04 7.93
CA GLU A 271 -11.85 11.44 8.26
C GLU A 271 -10.52 11.96 7.66
N ARG A 272 -9.79 11.14 6.89
CA ARG A 272 -8.43 11.45 6.38
C ARG A 272 -8.40 12.02 4.95
N ASP A 273 -9.55 12.47 4.45
CA ASP A 273 -9.71 13.06 3.11
C ASP A 273 -9.81 14.60 3.13
N CYS A 274 -9.37 15.25 4.21
CA CYS A 274 -9.34 16.71 4.32
C CYS A 274 -7.94 17.24 4.66
N PHE A 275 -7.72 18.54 4.38
CA PHE A 275 -6.46 19.22 4.70
C PHE A 275 -6.24 19.37 6.22
N ASP A 276 -7.33 19.48 6.99
CA ASP A 276 -7.34 19.76 8.43
C ASP A 276 -7.35 18.50 9.30
N ALA A 277 -7.05 17.33 8.74
CA ALA A 277 -7.06 16.07 9.47
C ALA A 277 -5.95 15.97 10.54
N VAL A 278 -4.91 16.81 10.48
CA VAL A 278 -3.82 16.84 11.46
C VAL A 278 -4.08 17.96 12.47
N VAL A 279 -4.67 17.60 13.61
CA VAL A 279 -5.02 18.54 14.70
C VAL A 279 -4.27 18.16 15.95
N ARG A 280 -3.60 19.12 16.59
CA ARG A 280 -2.92 18.90 17.87
C ARG A 280 -3.95 18.63 18.97
N LYS A 281 -3.69 17.65 19.84
CA LYS A 281 -4.53 17.38 21.02
C LYS A 281 -4.66 18.64 21.88
N GLY A 282 -5.88 18.91 22.32
CA GLY A 282 -6.18 20.05 23.21
C GLY A 282 -6.23 21.39 22.49
N THR A 283 -6.13 21.43 21.16
CA THR A 283 -6.46 22.63 20.40
C THR A 283 -7.95 22.91 20.62
N LYS A 284 -8.30 24.05 21.20
CA LYS A 284 -9.71 24.48 21.24
C LYS A 284 -10.18 24.51 19.79
N LYS A 285 -11.27 23.79 19.47
CA LYS A 285 -11.87 23.89 18.14
C LYS A 285 -11.98 25.39 17.81
N PRO A 286 -11.54 25.83 16.62
CA PRO A 286 -11.81 27.20 16.20
C PRO A 286 -13.31 27.44 16.41
N VAL A 287 -13.64 28.62 16.95
CA VAL A 287 -15.02 29.05 17.16
C VAL A 287 -15.80 28.62 15.92
N SER A 288 -16.88 27.86 16.11
CA SER A 288 -17.82 27.58 15.03
C SER A 288 -18.24 28.95 14.52
N TYR A 289 -17.70 29.36 13.38
CA TYR A 289 -18.29 30.50 12.69
C TYR A 289 -19.74 30.10 12.48
N PRO A 290 -20.72 30.92 12.92
CA PRO A 290 -22.11 30.64 12.60
C PRO A 290 -22.17 30.43 11.09
N ASP A 291 -22.85 29.35 10.67
CA ASP A 291 -22.97 28.98 9.28
C ASP A 291 -23.23 30.25 8.46
N LEU A 292 -22.25 30.65 7.64
CA LEU A 292 -22.44 31.75 6.71
C LEU A 292 -23.50 31.29 5.74
N ASP A 293 -24.76 31.64 6.02
CA ASP A 293 -25.86 31.37 5.13
C ASP A 293 -25.83 32.38 3.98
N ARG A 294 -26.58 32.11 2.91
CA ARG A 294 -26.67 33.06 1.79
C ARG A 294 -27.25 34.43 2.21
N SER A 295 -27.94 34.52 3.34
CA SER A 295 -28.46 35.77 3.87
C SER A 295 -27.39 36.61 4.57
N SER A 296 -26.27 36.01 5.00
CA SER A 296 -25.10 36.67 5.57
C SER A 296 -24.35 37.53 4.55
N PHE A 297 -24.59 37.30 3.26
CA PHE A 297 -24.12 38.12 2.13
C PHE A 297 -25.14 39.19 1.76
N VAL A 298 -25.76 39.87 2.75
CA VAL A 298 -26.59 41.05 2.46
C VAL A 298 -25.74 42.03 1.63
N GLN A 299 -26.25 42.38 0.45
CA GLN A 299 -25.60 43.20 -0.55
C GLN A 299 -24.91 44.43 0.08
N GLU A 300 -23.58 44.49 -0.02
CA GLU A 300 -22.79 45.68 0.24
C GLU A 300 -23.07 46.76 -0.82
N ASN A 301 -24.30 47.29 -0.87
CA ASN A 301 -24.68 48.38 -1.78
C ASN A 301 -24.23 49.77 -1.28
N GLY A 302 -23.27 49.83 -0.35
CA GLY A 302 -22.88 51.08 0.32
C GLY A 302 -21.41 51.45 0.23
N HIS A 303 -20.52 50.56 -0.22
CA HIS A 303 -19.09 50.85 -0.26
C HIS A 303 -18.69 51.42 -1.62
N LYS A 304 -18.42 52.74 -1.66
CA LYS A 304 -17.64 53.33 -2.76
C LYS A 304 -16.17 53.00 -2.51
N TRP A 305 -15.52 52.39 -3.49
CA TRP A 305 -14.06 52.33 -3.53
C TRP A 305 -13.53 53.77 -3.45
N VAL A 306 -12.57 54.00 -2.55
CA VAL A 306 -11.81 55.25 -2.54
C VAL A 306 -10.83 55.15 -3.70
N GLU A 307 -10.92 56.07 -4.66
CA GLU A 307 -9.90 56.24 -5.71
C GLU A 307 -8.55 56.63 -5.12
#